data_AF-A0A2N2JG72-F1
#
_entry.id   AF-A0A2N2JG72-F1
#
_cell.length_a   1.000
_cell.length_b   1.000
_cell.length_c   1.000
_cell.angle_alpha   90.00
_cell.angle_beta   90.00
_cell.angle_gamma   90.00
#
_symmetry.space_group_name_H-M   'P 1'
#
loop_
_entity.id
_entity.type
_entity.pdbx_description
1 polymer ?
#
loop_
_entity_poly.entity_id
_entity_poly.type
_entity_poly.pdbx_seq_one_letter_code
_entity_poly.pdbx_strand_id
1 'polypeptide(L)'
;MRHATRHHRAGVAALATALLTLGAPAGDAVAESPSAARRIDVVVFRPATGPGIVTVDSAARAEHLTLRLGLAFDLASEPLHAGGSGRPAYLAVERFGVLDVAAAVGLWDVVELGVQLPVVLVASGSDGVGAPTALSGAAVGDLRIVPKFGLGPSSGPGFHAALLPIFTLPTGASDANAGERGATFAPAVAVSYRFEGGTELALNLGYRARPSLPFGRLLVDDEFTFGLGGRLHLWRGLSLLAEVFGAVGVSENPADPDPGVDASEIPVEALGAVEYAFSGGFGLRVGGGGGLTSGWGAPLYRVFVGFTQVFDAKVPPDSDGDGLADGDDGCPEAAEDVDGFEDGDGCPDPDDDGDGIADAADACPREAEDADGFEDEDADGFEDGDGCPDLDNDGDGIADAADACPDQPETRNGVDDEDGCPDKAEATLTDKGIELDDAIYFVLGRATIMAKSEPLLDKVARLLAANPQVTRIRIEGHTDDQGPAGFNLELSKQRARAVLDALVARGVAAERLESDGFGSQHPVCRAKTPACWAKNRRTEFRLIELNGQPVPPESAGR
;
A
#
# COMPACT_ATOMS: atom_id res chain seq x y z
N MET A 1 47.57 -20.13 -8.60
CA MET A 1 47.80 -20.86 -7.34
C MET A 1 46.50 -21.60 -7.00
N ARG A 2 46.31 -22.83 -7.48
CA ARG A 2 46.49 -24.10 -6.72
C ARG A 2 45.91 -24.05 -5.30
N HIS A 3 44.62 -24.35 -5.14
CA HIS A 3 44.14 -25.60 -4.53
C HIS A 3 42.60 -25.63 -4.49
N ALA A 4 42.01 -26.21 -5.53
CA ALA A 4 40.69 -26.80 -5.46
C ALA A 4 40.89 -28.31 -5.37
N THR A 5 40.23 -28.99 -4.42
CA THR A 5 39.48 -30.25 -4.60
C THR A 5 39.30 -31.00 -3.28
N ARG A 6 38.08 -31.56 -3.16
CA ARG A 6 37.66 -32.68 -2.30
C ARG A 6 37.56 -32.36 -0.81
N HIS A 7 36.32 -32.23 -0.33
CA HIS A 7 35.75 -33.07 0.73
C HIS A 7 34.26 -32.73 0.88
N HIS A 8 33.37 -33.51 0.24
CA HIS A 8 31.97 -33.73 0.65
C HIS A 8 31.35 -34.80 -0.26
N ARG A 9 31.85 -36.03 -0.13
CA ARG A 9 31.23 -37.26 -0.63
C ARG A 9 31.45 -38.35 0.42
N ALA A 10 30.77 -38.21 1.56
CA ALA A 10 30.62 -39.25 2.56
C ALA A 10 29.49 -38.80 3.51
N GLY A 11 28.26 -39.21 3.21
CA GLY A 11 27.09 -38.80 4.00
C GLY A 11 25.72 -39.25 3.47
N VAL A 12 25.66 -39.95 2.34
CA VAL A 12 24.39 -40.47 1.76
C VAL A 12 24.25 -42.00 1.91
N ALA A 13 25.23 -42.68 2.51
CA ALA A 13 25.24 -44.14 2.61
C ALA A 13 24.88 -44.72 4.00
N ALA A 14 24.36 -43.91 4.94
CA ALA A 14 24.12 -44.36 6.32
C ALA A 14 22.66 -44.25 6.82
N LEU A 15 21.73 -43.71 6.01
CA LEU A 15 20.31 -43.61 6.40
C LEU A 15 19.40 -44.69 5.77
N ALA A 16 19.96 -45.64 5.04
CA ALA A 16 19.22 -46.73 4.38
C ALA A 16 19.18 -48.05 5.20
N THR A 17 19.70 -48.07 6.44
CA THR A 17 19.88 -49.32 7.19
C THR A 17 19.23 -49.32 8.59
N ALA A 18 18.35 -48.37 8.89
CA ALA A 18 17.66 -48.30 10.19
C ALA A 18 16.13 -48.46 10.13
N LEU A 19 15.55 -48.82 8.98
CA LEU A 19 14.10 -49.01 8.80
C LEU A 19 13.71 -50.45 8.39
N LEU A 20 14.53 -51.45 8.75
CA LEU A 20 14.35 -52.85 8.34
C LEU A 20 14.17 -53.85 9.49
N THR A 21 13.80 -53.39 10.69
CA THR A 21 13.47 -54.30 11.81
C THR A 21 12.29 -53.78 12.65
N LEU A 22 11.09 -53.83 12.07
CA LEU A 22 9.84 -53.94 12.82
C LEU A 22 9.08 -55.18 12.27
N GLY A 23 9.68 -56.35 12.48
CA GLY A 23 8.94 -57.60 12.43
C GLY A 23 8.12 -57.71 13.71
N ALA A 24 6.84 -57.34 13.63
CA ALA A 24 5.88 -57.71 14.68
C ALA A 24 5.53 -59.20 14.52
N PRO A 25 5.43 -59.97 15.62
CA PRO A 25 5.02 -61.36 15.56
C PRO A 25 3.55 -61.45 15.13
N ALA A 26 3.25 -62.41 14.24
CA ALA A 26 1.89 -62.81 13.95
C ALA A 26 1.24 -63.33 15.25
N GLY A 27 0.41 -62.51 15.88
CA GLY A 27 -0.43 -62.92 17.00
C GLY A 27 -1.61 -63.74 16.50
N ASP A 28 -1.89 -64.84 17.21
CA ASP A 28 -2.97 -65.78 16.91
C ASP A 28 -4.34 -65.10 16.75
N ALA A 29 -5.11 -65.63 15.80
CA ALA A 29 -6.44 -65.18 15.44
C ALA A 29 -7.44 -65.30 16.60
N VAL A 30 -7.91 -64.15 17.10
CA VAL A 30 -9.13 -64.07 17.90
C VAL A 30 -10.31 -64.12 16.93
N ALA A 31 -11.25 -65.04 17.16
CA ALA A 31 -12.45 -65.18 16.35
C ALA A 31 -13.32 -63.92 16.44
N GLU A 32 -13.36 -63.15 15.35
CA GLU A 32 -14.22 -61.96 15.17
C GLU A 32 -15.65 -62.35 14.78
N SER A 33 -16.64 -61.67 15.37
CA SER A 33 -18.06 -61.79 15.01
C SER A 33 -18.31 -61.49 13.52
N PRO A 34 -19.37 -62.06 12.88
CA PRO A 34 -19.62 -61.88 11.44
C PRO A 34 -19.79 -60.43 10.96
N SER A 35 -20.14 -59.50 11.86
CA SER A 35 -20.22 -58.06 11.59
C SER A 35 -18.87 -57.34 11.60
N ALA A 36 -17.86 -57.88 12.28
CA ALA A 36 -16.49 -57.34 12.30
C ALA A 36 -15.68 -57.71 11.03
N ALA A 37 -16.24 -58.52 10.14
CA ALA A 37 -15.62 -58.97 8.89
C ALA A 37 -15.74 -57.97 7.71
N ARG A 38 -16.35 -56.78 7.90
CA ARG A 38 -16.66 -55.81 6.84
C ARG A 38 -15.80 -54.52 6.96
N ARG A 39 -14.48 -54.63 6.80
CA ARG A 39 -13.55 -53.48 6.77
C ARG A 39 -13.07 -53.25 5.34
N ILE A 40 -13.79 -52.43 4.56
CA ILE A 40 -13.32 -51.92 3.26
C ILE A 40 -13.10 -50.43 3.44
N ASP A 41 -11.89 -49.95 3.18
CA ASP A 41 -11.62 -48.52 3.12
C ASP A 41 -12.18 -47.95 1.80
N VAL A 42 -13.28 -47.20 1.90
CA VAL A 42 -13.89 -46.53 0.74
C VAL A 42 -13.32 -45.12 0.50
N VAL A 43 -12.34 -44.68 1.30
CA VAL A 43 -11.65 -43.40 1.17
C VAL A 43 -10.56 -43.49 0.08
N VAL A 44 -10.99 -43.39 -1.19
CA VAL A 44 -10.08 -43.41 -2.34
C VAL A 44 -9.49 -42.03 -2.65
N PHE A 45 -10.26 -40.96 -2.46
CA PHE A 45 -9.78 -39.59 -2.60
C PHE A 45 -8.90 -39.24 -1.42
N ARG A 46 -7.63 -38.99 -1.71
CA ARG A 46 -6.61 -38.63 -0.71
C ARG A 46 -5.81 -37.46 -1.28
N PRO A 47 -6.09 -36.23 -0.83
CA PRO A 47 -5.34 -35.06 -1.27
C PRO A 47 -3.84 -35.22 -1.02
N ALA A 48 -3.03 -34.62 -1.91
CA ALA A 48 -1.59 -34.57 -1.72
C ALA A 48 -1.25 -33.86 -0.40
N THR A 49 -0.38 -34.46 0.41
CA THR A 49 0.01 -33.91 1.73
C THR A 49 0.94 -32.70 1.60
N GLY A 50 1.73 -32.66 0.53
CA GLY A 50 2.64 -31.58 0.18
C GLY A 50 2.25 -30.89 -1.13
N PRO A 51 3.24 -30.37 -1.90
CA PRO A 51 3.01 -29.90 -3.26
C PRO A 51 2.38 -30.99 -4.13
N GLY A 52 1.32 -30.64 -4.85
CA GLY A 52 0.56 -31.53 -5.72
C GLY A 52 -0.53 -30.78 -6.47
N ILE A 53 -1.32 -31.48 -7.30
CA ILE A 53 -2.45 -30.94 -8.05
C ILE A 53 -3.68 -30.94 -7.13
N VAL A 54 -4.41 -32.06 -7.04
CA VAL A 54 -5.39 -32.29 -5.97
C VAL A 54 -5.02 -33.57 -5.20
N THR A 55 -5.10 -34.73 -5.85
CA THR A 55 -4.63 -36.02 -5.34
C THR A 55 -3.30 -36.44 -5.96
N VAL A 56 -2.98 -35.93 -7.15
CA VAL A 56 -1.71 -36.21 -7.83
C VAL A 56 -0.59 -35.39 -7.19
N ASP A 57 0.30 -36.06 -6.45
CA ASP A 57 1.51 -35.43 -5.90
C ASP A 57 2.40 -34.82 -7.01
N SER A 58 2.99 -33.66 -6.70
CA SER A 58 4.09 -33.11 -7.46
C SER A 58 5.39 -33.75 -6.98
N ALA A 59 6.39 -33.82 -7.86
CA ALA A 59 7.75 -34.16 -7.47
C ALA A 59 8.46 -33.04 -6.67
N ALA A 60 7.86 -31.85 -6.61
CA ALA A 60 8.30 -30.78 -5.72
C ALA A 60 8.11 -31.18 -4.25
N ARG A 61 8.94 -30.59 -3.41
CA ARG A 61 8.99 -30.85 -1.97
C ARG A 61 9.18 -29.54 -1.24
N ALA A 62 8.65 -29.46 -0.03
CA ALA A 62 8.89 -28.36 0.88
C ALA A 62 10.39 -28.17 1.13
N GLU A 63 10.80 -26.91 1.27
CA GLU A 63 12.16 -26.57 1.69
C GLU A 63 12.39 -26.93 3.17
N HIS A 64 13.64 -26.92 3.60
CA HIS A 64 14.02 -27.27 4.95
C HIS A 64 13.31 -26.40 5.99
N LEU A 65 12.63 -27.06 6.93
CA LEU A 65 11.82 -26.49 8.01
C LEU A 65 10.56 -25.74 7.58
N THR A 66 10.22 -25.76 6.29
CA THR A 66 8.90 -25.32 5.83
C THR A 66 7.86 -26.32 6.31
N LEU A 67 6.92 -25.86 7.14
CA LEU A 67 5.77 -26.63 7.63
C LEU A 67 4.56 -26.31 6.77
N ARG A 68 3.86 -27.33 6.29
CA ARG A 68 2.60 -27.22 5.57
C ARG A 68 1.51 -27.91 6.37
N LEU A 69 0.43 -27.19 6.63
CA LEU A 69 -0.80 -27.75 7.20
C LEU A 69 -1.89 -27.74 6.14
N GLY A 70 -2.65 -28.83 6.07
CA GLY A 70 -3.74 -29.00 5.11
C GLY A 70 -5.00 -29.50 5.79
N LEU A 71 -6.13 -28.93 5.39
CA LEU A 71 -7.46 -29.42 5.74
C LEU A 71 -8.26 -29.55 4.45
N ALA A 72 -8.82 -30.72 4.16
CA ALA A 72 -9.67 -30.89 2.99
C ALA A 72 -10.93 -31.63 3.37
N PHE A 73 -12.08 -31.06 3.01
CA PHE A 73 -13.37 -31.70 3.18
C PHE A 73 -13.93 -32.07 1.82
N ASP A 74 -14.37 -33.32 1.67
CA ASP A 74 -15.05 -33.78 0.47
C ASP A 74 -16.40 -34.42 0.79
N LEU A 75 -17.30 -34.36 -0.19
CA LEU A 75 -18.57 -35.05 -0.21
C LEU A 75 -18.68 -35.84 -1.51
N ALA A 76 -18.77 -37.15 -1.38
CA ALA A 76 -18.91 -38.12 -2.45
C ALA A 76 -20.31 -38.74 -2.45
N SER A 77 -20.89 -38.86 -3.64
CA SER A 77 -22.14 -39.58 -3.87
C SER A 77 -21.85 -40.96 -4.39
N GLU A 78 -22.52 -41.94 -3.79
CA GLU A 78 -22.54 -43.30 -4.28
C GLU A 78 -21.15 -43.98 -4.46
N PRO A 79 -20.14 -43.75 -3.58
CA PRO A 79 -18.77 -44.22 -3.81
C PRO A 79 -18.65 -45.75 -3.76
N LEU A 80 -19.62 -46.49 -3.22
CA LEU A 80 -19.61 -47.95 -3.22
C LEU A 80 -20.95 -48.49 -3.69
N HIS A 81 -20.96 -49.11 -4.87
CA HIS A 81 -22.10 -49.79 -5.47
C HIS A 81 -21.72 -51.22 -5.84
N ALA A 82 -21.99 -52.18 -4.94
CA ALA A 82 -21.83 -53.59 -5.24
C ALA A 82 -23.14 -54.16 -5.83
N GLY A 83 -23.33 -54.00 -7.14
CA GLY A 83 -24.51 -54.49 -7.87
C GLY A 83 -24.28 -54.64 -9.38
N GLY A 84 -24.42 -55.87 -9.90
CA GLY A 84 -24.33 -56.14 -11.33
C GLY A 84 -25.60 -55.74 -12.10
N SER A 85 -25.48 -55.58 -13.42
CA SER A 85 -26.59 -55.21 -14.31
C SER A 85 -27.81 -56.10 -14.13
N GLY A 86 -28.88 -55.55 -13.53
CA GLY A 86 -30.20 -56.20 -13.42
C GLY A 86 -30.52 -56.91 -12.10
N ARG A 87 -29.77 -56.69 -10.99
CA ARG A 87 -30.10 -57.22 -9.66
C ARG A 87 -29.90 -56.18 -8.54
N PRO A 88 -30.62 -56.30 -7.39
CA PRO A 88 -30.52 -55.33 -6.30
C PRO A 88 -29.12 -55.32 -5.68
N ALA A 89 -28.61 -54.12 -5.39
CA ALA A 89 -27.32 -53.92 -4.73
C ALA A 89 -27.35 -54.47 -3.29
N TYR A 90 -26.25 -55.11 -2.87
CA TYR A 90 -26.13 -55.70 -1.53
C TYR A 90 -25.31 -54.85 -0.55
N LEU A 91 -24.71 -53.75 -0.99
CA LEU A 91 -24.08 -52.76 -0.12
C LEU A 91 -23.99 -51.47 -0.93
N ALA A 92 -24.67 -50.43 -0.45
CA ALA A 92 -24.66 -49.12 -1.08
C ALA A 92 -24.29 -48.10 -0.02
N VAL A 93 -23.10 -47.49 -0.15
CA VAL A 93 -22.81 -46.23 0.53
C VAL A 93 -23.33 -45.15 -0.40
N GLU A 94 -24.43 -44.51 -0.02
CA GLU A 94 -25.13 -43.52 -0.84
C GLU A 94 -24.47 -42.14 -0.75
N ARG A 95 -24.00 -41.76 0.43
CA ARG A 95 -23.26 -40.51 0.64
C ARG A 95 -22.14 -40.75 1.64
N PHE A 96 -21.00 -40.15 1.34
CA PHE A 96 -19.79 -40.27 2.14
C PHE A 96 -19.10 -38.92 2.20
N GLY A 97 -18.76 -38.45 3.40
CA GLY A 97 -18.10 -37.17 3.61
C GLY A 97 -16.91 -37.32 4.54
N VAL A 98 -15.76 -36.86 4.09
CA VAL A 98 -14.47 -37.06 4.78
C VAL A 98 -13.81 -35.70 4.99
N LEU A 99 -13.23 -35.52 6.17
CA LEU A 99 -12.29 -34.45 6.49
C LEU A 99 -10.89 -35.05 6.57
N ASP A 100 -10.05 -34.73 5.60
CA ASP A 100 -8.62 -34.99 5.60
C ASP A 100 -7.87 -33.91 6.37
N VAL A 101 -7.14 -34.35 7.40
CA VAL A 101 -6.19 -33.50 8.13
C VAL A 101 -4.78 -33.92 7.74
N ALA A 102 -4.00 -33.01 7.18
CA ALA A 102 -2.64 -33.28 6.72
C ALA A 102 -1.63 -32.31 7.32
N ALA A 103 -0.42 -32.79 7.56
CA ALA A 103 0.74 -31.98 7.91
C ALA A 103 1.97 -32.52 7.18
N ALA A 104 2.82 -31.65 6.66
CA ALA A 104 4.07 -32.02 6.03
C ALA A 104 5.19 -31.07 6.42
N VAL A 105 6.41 -31.59 6.58
CA VAL A 105 7.60 -30.77 6.88
C VAL A 105 8.73 -31.12 5.92
N GLY A 106 9.37 -30.10 5.36
CA GLY A 106 10.57 -30.27 4.54
C GLY A 106 11.84 -30.40 5.39
N LEU A 107 12.73 -31.30 4.99
CA LEU A 107 13.94 -31.68 5.72
C LEU A 107 15.14 -31.72 4.78
N TRP A 108 16.15 -30.88 5.08
CA TRP A 108 17.42 -30.77 4.35
C TRP A 108 17.27 -30.53 2.82
N ASP A 109 16.13 -29.97 2.38
CA ASP A 109 15.79 -29.74 0.98
C ASP A 109 15.76 -31.00 0.09
N VAL A 110 15.74 -32.20 0.70
CA VAL A 110 15.79 -33.50 0.02
C VAL A 110 14.62 -34.41 0.36
N VAL A 111 14.07 -34.28 1.56
CA VAL A 111 12.97 -35.11 2.05
C VAL A 111 11.83 -34.23 2.52
N GLU A 112 10.61 -34.57 2.16
CA GLU A 112 9.40 -34.05 2.81
C GLU A 112 8.75 -35.20 3.56
N LEU A 113 8.42 -34.99 4.83
CA LEU A 113 7.73 -35.98 5.65
C LEU A 113 6.29 -35.52 5.86
N GLY A 114 5.36 -36.17 5.18
CA GLY A 114 3.92 -35.95 5.32
C GLY A 114 3.26 -36.96 6.28
N VAL A 115 2.21 -36.51 6.95
CA VAL A 115 1.27 -37.31 7.73
C VAL A 115 -0.15 -36.87 7.35
N GLN A 116 -1.07 -37.82 7.20
CA GLN A 116 -2.45 -37.58 6.83
C GLN A 116 -3.39 -38.46 7.64
N LEU A 117 -4.46 -37.88 8.14
CA LEU A 117 -5.49 -38.55 8.92
C LEU A 117 -6.87 -38.22 8.34
N PRO A 118 -7.56 -39.18 7.69
CA PRO A 118 -8.93 -39.00 7.25
C PRO A 118 -9.90 -39.19 8.42
N VAL A 119 -10.92 -38.34 8.50
CA VAL A 119 -12.01 -38.43 9.47
C VAL A 119 -13.33 -38.46 8.71
N VAL A 120 -14.02 -39.60 8.74
CA VAL A 120 -15.36 -39.73 8.16
C VAL A 120 -16.33 -38.95 9.03
N LEU A 121 -17.02 -37.98 8.46
CA LEU A 121 -17.99 -37.13 9.14
C LEU A 121 -19.43 -37.49 8.79
N VAL A 122 -19.64 -37.96 7.56
CA VAL A 122 -20.96 -38.33 7.02
C VAL A 122 -20.84 -39.68 6.34
N ALA A 123 -21.65 -40.65 6.77
CA ALA A 123 -21.82 -41.90 6.05
C ALA A 123 -23.30 -42.30 6.10
N SER A 124 -23.91 -42.50 4.93
CA SER A 124 -25.28 -43.01 4.81
C SER A 124 -25.34 -44.12 3.79
N GLY A 125 -26.14 -45.15 4.06
CA GLY A 125 -26.25 -46.30 3.17
C GLY A 125 -27.13 -47.41 3.72
N SER A 126 -27.08 -48.57 3.07
CA SER A 126 -27.74 -49.79 3.52
C SER A 126 -26.75 -50.94 3.62
N ASP A 127 -26.94 -51.82 4.61
CA ASP A 127 -26.06 -52.96 4.91
C ASP A 127 -26.32 -54.20 4.02
N GLY A 128 -27.22 -54.06 3.04
CA GLY A 128 -27.65 -55.14 2.14
C GLY A 128 -28.78 -56.02 2.62
N VAL A 129 -29.30 -55.80 3.84
CA VAL A 129 -30.33 -56.66 4.46
C VAL A 129 -31.73 -56.01 4.44
N GLY A 130 -31.90 -54.93 3.66
CA GLY A 130 -33.20 -54.33 3.38
C GLY A 130 -33.69 -53.30 4.41
N ALA A 131 -32.88 -52.92 5.40
CA ALA A 131 -33.13 -51.76 6.24
C ALA A 131 -32.03 -50.71 6.00
N PRO A 132 -32.37 -49.44 5.74
CA PRO A 132 -31.38 -48.36 5.75
C PRO A 132 -30.88 -48.17 7.18
N THR A 133 -29.70 -48.69 7.48
CA THR A 133 -28.96 -48.37 8.71
C THR A 133 -28.22 -47.06 8.49
N ALA A 134 -28.55 -46.05 9.28
CA ALA A 134 -27.69 -44.88 9.40
C ALA A 134 -26.33 -45.36 9.93
N LEU A 135 -25.27 -45.24 9.12
CA LEU A 135 -23.88 -45.36 9.56
C LEU A 135 -23.52 -44.08 10.33
N SER A 136 -24.23 -43.81 11.42
CA SER A 136 -24.15 -42.53 12.14
C SER A 136 -23.02 -42.59 13.17
N GLY A 137 -21.88 -41.99 12.83
CA GLY A 137 -20.79 -41.69 13.75
C GLY A 137 -19.61 -41.06 13.01
N ALA A 138 -19.00 -40.03 13.59
CA ALA A 138 -17.70 -39.56 13.10
C ALA A 138 -16.66 -40.65 13.40
N ALA A 139 -15.95 -41.13 12.38
CA ALA A 139 -14.98 -42.20 12.54
C ALA A 139 -13.61 -41.75 12.03
N VAL A 140 -12.60 -41.97 12.84
CA VAL A 140 -11.22 -41.78 12.42
C VAL A 140 -10.86 -42.94 11.50
N GLY A 141 -10.27 -42.63 10.35
CA GLY A 141 -9.74 -43.61 9.42
C GLY A 141 -8.28 -43.95 9.69
N ASP A 142 -7.64 -44.53 8.69
CA ASP A 142 -6.26 -45.01 8.83
C ASP A 142 -5.22 -43.89 8.69
N LEU A 143 -4.31 -43.82 9.66
CA LEU A 143 -3.20 -42.88 9.66
C LEU A 143 -2.22 -43.21 8.53
N ARG A 144 -1.93 -42.21 7.69
CA ARG A 144 -1.03 -42.34 6.56
C ARG A 144 0.23 -41.54 6.77
N ILE A 145 1.38 -42.17 6.51
CA ILE A 145 2.70 -41.55 6.56
C ILE A 145 3.23 -41.51 5.13
N VAL A 146 3.60 -40.32 4.67
CA VAL A 146 3.95 -40.02 3.28
C VAL A 146 5.34 -39.36 3.24
N PRO A 147 6.42 -40.15 3.36
CA PRO A 147 7.75 -39.65 3.03
C PRO A 147 7.84 -39.39 1.51
N LYS A 148 8.45 -38.29 1.12
CA LYS A 148 8.71 -37.92 -0.28
C LYS A 148 10.18 -37.57 -0.44
N PHE A 149 10.90 -38.36 -1.23
CA PHE A 149 12.33 -38.20 -1.49
C PHE A 149 12.54 -37.58 -2.87
N GLY A 150 13.06 -36.36 -2.93
CA GLY A 150 13.35 -35.69 -4.19
C GLY A 150 14.58 -36.27 -4.89
N LEU A 151 14.47 -36.51 -6.20
CA LEU A 151 15.54 -37.00 -7.08
C LEU A 151 16.03 -35.86 -8.00
N GLY A 152 16.53 -34.77 -7.42
CA GLY A 152 17.01 -33.60 -8.18
C GLY A 152 16.70 -32.27 -7.50
N PRO A 153 16.74 -31.14 -8.23
CA PRO A 153 16.35 -29.83 -7.70
C PRO A 153 14.90 -29.81 -7.18
N SER A 154 14.61 -29.01 -6.15
CA SER A 154 13.25 -28.84 -5.57
C SER A 154 12.41 -27.81 -6.30
N SER A 155 13.06 -26.89 -7.00
CA SER A 155 12.46 -25.72 -7.63
C SER A 155 13.11 -25.43 -8.99
N GLY A 156 12.51 -24.49 -9.72
CA GLY A 156 12.91 -24.09 -11.07
C GLY A 156 12.08 -24.75 -12.18
N PRO A 157 12.21 -24.27 -13.43
CA PRO A 157 11.60 -24.90 -14.59
C PRO A 157 12.36 -26.18 -14.99
N GLY A 158 11.64 -27.17 -15.52
CA GLY A 158 12.19 -28.44 -16.00
C GLY A 158 11.57 -29.66 -15.36
N PHE A 159 12.29 -30.79 -15.48
CA PHE A 159 11.86 -32.09 -14.96
C PHE A 159 12.26 -32.29 -13.50
N HIS A 160 11.32 -32.78 -12.71
CA HIS A 160 11.49 -33.18 -11.33
C HIS A 160 10.97 -34.59 -11.14
N ALA A 161 11.59 -35.35 -10.25
CA ALA A 161 11.14 -36.68 -9.87
C ALA A 161 11.24 -36.87 -8.36
N ALA A 162 10.33 -37.65 -7.79
CA ALA A 162 10.32 -38.01 -6.39
C ALA A 162 9.85 -39.45 -6.17
N LEU A 163 10.33 -40.06 -5.09
CA LEU A 163 9.89 -41.37 -4.60
C LEU A 163 9.05 -41.20 -3.35
N LEU A 164 7.90 -41.88 -3.29
CA LEU A 164 6.94 -41.81 -2.21
C LEU A 164 6.66 -43.20 -1.64
N PRO A 165 7.43 -43.70 -0.66
CA PRO A 165 7.13 -44.94 0.04
C PRO A 165 6.02 -44.73 1.09
N ILE A 166 4.78 -44.74 0.63
CA ILE A 166 3.61 -44.45 1.49
C ILE A 166 3.30 -45.65 2.40
N PHE A 167 3.03 -45.37 3.67
CA PHE A 167 2.56 -46.35 4.65
C PHE A 167 1.19 -45.95 5.17
N THR A 168 0.26 -46.90 5.26
CA THR A 168 -1.03 -46.70 5.93
C THR A 168 -1.12 -47.67 7.10
N LEU A 169 -1.38 -47.13 8.28
CA LEU A 169 -1.49 -47.87 9.52
C LEU A 169 -2.97 -48.10 9.85
N PRO A 170 -3.39 -49.34 10.20
CA PRO A 170 -4.78 -49.69 10.43
C PRO A 170 -5.27 -49.16 11.78
N THR A 171 -5.34 -47.84 11.92
CA THR A 171 -5.76 -47.12 13.14
C THR A 171 -7.25 -46.81 13.15
N GLY A 172 -7.93 -46.97 12.01
CA GLY A 172 -9.32 -46.59 11.84
C GLY A 172 -10.31 -47.49 12.56
N ALA A 173 -11.47 -46.93 12.91
CA ALA A 173 -12.56 -47.67 13.54
C ALA A 173 -13.27 -48.59 12.53
N SER A 174 -13.57 -49.83 12.95
CA SER A 174 -14.05 -50.90 12.06
C SER A 174 -15.51 -50.78 11.60
N ASP A 175 -16.28 -49.83 12.14
CA ASP A 175 -17.73 -49.71 11.99
C ASP A 175 -18.19 -48.69 10.93
N ALA A 176 -17.27 -47.94 10.32
CA ALA A 176 -17.58 -46.84 9.40
C ALA A 176 -17.01 -46.96 7.98
N ASN A 177 -16.49 -48.13 7.58
CA ASN A 177 -15.79 -48.32 6.28
C ASN A 177 -14.65 -47.31 6.05
N ALA A 178 -14.00 -46.90 7.13
CA ALA A 178 -13.00 -45.82 7.16
C ALA A 178 -11.55 -46.33 7.21
N GLY A 179 -11.33 -47.66 7.16
CA GLY A 179 -10.01 -48.25 7.37
C GLY A 179 -9.87 -49.63 6.76
N GLU A 180 -8.62 -49.96 6.45
CA GLU A 180 -8.18 -51.21 5.85
C GLU A 180 -8.13 -52.33 6.91
N ARG A 181 -8.19 -53.59 6.47
CA ARG A 181 -8.08 -54.75 7.37
C ARG A 181 -6.68 -54.88 8.01
N GLY A 182 -5.67 -54.24 7.43
CA GLY A 182 -4.28 -54.29 7.91
C GLY A 182 -3.44 -53.16 7.32
N ALA A 183 -2.16 -53.13 7.70
CA ALA A 183 -1.24 -52.13 7.18
C ALA A 183 -1.05 -52.28 5.68
N THR A 184 -0.96 -51.16 4.97
CA THR A 184 -0.69 -51.14 3.53
C THR A 184 0.61 -50.41 3.23
N PHE A 185 1.28 -50.83 2.17
CA PHE A 185 2.49 -50.20 1.66
C PHE A 185 2.27 -49.83 0.20
N ALA A 186 2.37 -48.54 -0.12
CA ALA A 186 2.03 -48.01 -1.42
C ALA A 186 3.19 -47.20 -2.05
N PRO A 187 4.31 -47.83 -2.44
CA PRO A 187 5.38 -47.11 -3.12
C PRO A 187 4.90 -46.48 -4.42
N ALA A 188 5.23 -45.21 -4.61
CA ALA A 188 4.93 -44.47 -5.82
C ALA A 188 6.12 -43.64 -6.31
N VAL A 189 6.10 -43.32 -7.59
CA VAL A 189 6.99 -42.37 -8.24
C VAL A 189 6.14 -41.20 -8.73
N ALA A 190 6.51 -39.99 -8.36
CA ALA A 190 5.95 -38.76 -8.92
C ALA A 190 6.98 -38.15 -9.87
N VAL A 191 6.53 -37.78 -11.06
CA VAL A 191 7.32 -37.04 -12.05
C VAL A 191 6.54 -35.78 -12.39
N SER A 192 7.17 -34.63 -12.30
CA SER A 192 6.55 -33.38 -12.74
C SER A 192 7.44 -32.60 -13.70
N TYR A 193 6.81 -31.85 -14.59
CA TYR A 193 7.46 -30.88 -15.45
C TYR A 193 6.88 -29.51 -15.16
N ARG A 194 7.75 -28.57 -14.78
CA ARG A 194 7.38 -27.18 -14.52
C ARG A 194 7.84 -26.29 -15.67
N PHE A 195 6.91 -25.51 -16.22
CA PHE A 195 7.19 -24.55 -17.29
C PHE A 195 7.65 -23.22 -16.70
N GLU A 196 8.32 -22.41 -17.52
CA GLU A 196 8.52 -21.00 -17.22
C GLU A 196 7.15 -20.32 -17.06
N GLY A 197 6.93 -19.61 -15.96
CA GLY A 197 5.61 -19.05 -15.58
C GLY A 197 4.79 -19.90 -14.60
N GLY A 198 5.34 -20.99 -14.04
CA GLY A 198 4.76 -21.68 -12.88
C GLY A 198 3.68 -22.73 -13.19
N THR A 199 3.29 -22.88 -14.46
CA THR A 199 2.45 -24.01 -14.91
C THR A 199 3.17 -25.34 -14.72
N GLU A 200 2.44 -26.37 -14.31
CA GLU A 200 3.01 -27.68 -13.97
C GLU A 200 2.14 -28.82 -14.52
N LEU A 201 2.80 -29.89 -14.98
CA LEU A 201 2.19 -31.19 -15.24
C LEU A 201 2.82 -32.23 -14.31
N ALA A 202 2.01 -33.12 -13.76
CA ALA A 202 2.45 -34.17 -12.83
C ALA A 202 1.88 -35.53 -13.22
N LEU A 203 2.70 -36.57 -13.11
CA LEU A 203 2.37 -37.97 -13.35
C LEU A 203 2.80 -38.80 -12.14
N ASN A 204 1.87 -39.56 -11.59
CA ASN A 204 2.11 -40.50 -10.51
C ASN A 204 1.88 -41.93 -11.01
N LEU A 205 2.79 -42.82 -10.66
CA LEU A 205 2.66 -44.26 -10.87
C LEU A 205 3.02 -44.96 -9.56
N GLY A 206 2.17 -45.87 -9.09
CA GLY A 206 2.37 -46.57 -7.83
C GLY A 206 1.86 -48.00 -7.84
N TYR A 207 2.21 -48.70 -6.77
CA TYR A 207 1.71 -50.04 -6.46
C TYR A 207 1.26 -50.03 -5.01
N ARG A 208 0.05 -50.49 -4.71
CA ARG A 208 -0.46 -50.61 -3.34
C ARG A 208 -0.53 -52.09 -2.98
N ALA A 209 0.32 -52.48 -2.02
CA ALA A 209 0.29 -53.79 -1.39
C ALA A 209 -0.65 -53.78 -0.18
N ARG A 210 -1.64 -54.67 -0.12
CA ARG A 210 -2.59 -54.78 0.99
C ARG A 210 -3.09 -56.22 1.20
N PRO A 211 -3.63 -56.56 2.39
CA PRO A 211 -4.25 -57.86 2.60
C PRO A 211 -5.49 -58.04 1.71
N SER A 212 -5.58 -59.19 1.03
CA SER A 212 -6.74 -59.49 0.18
C SER A 212 -8.03 -59.64 0.99
N LEU A 213 -9.10 -59.03 0.48
CA LEU A 213 -10.42 -59.05 1.08
C LEU A 213 -11.48 -59.38 0.03
N PRO A 214 -11.96 -60.63 -0.01
CA PRO A 214 -13.08 -60.99 -0.87
C PRO A 214 -14.40 -60.45 -0.29
N PHE A 215 -15.16 -59.72 -1.11
CA PHE A 215 -16.47 -59.19 -0.77
C PHE A 215 -17.50 -59.55 -1.85
N GLY A 216 -18.14 -60.71 -1.71
CA GLY A 216 -19.06 -61.22 -2.73
C GLY A 216 -18.29 -61.55 -4.02
N ARG A 217 -18.57 -60.82 -5.11
CA ARG A 217 -17.82 -60.90 -6.38
C ARG A 217 -16.69 -59.88 -6.50
N LEU A 218 -16.63 -58.87 -5.63
CA LEU A 218 -15.53 -57.90 -5.60
C LEU A 218 -14.34 -58.51 -4.85
N LEU A 219 -13.14 -58.46 -5.45
CA LEU A 219 -11.89 -58.75 -4.74
C LEU A 219 -11.11 -57.46 -4.52
N VAL A 220 -11.02 -57.02 -3.27
CA VAL A 220 -10.15 -55.89 -2.89
C VAL A 220 -8.78 -56.46 -2.56
N ASP A 221 -7.80 -56.28 -3.45
CA ASP A 221 -6.44 -56.80 -3.33
C ASP A 221 -5.42 -55.78 -3.86
N ASP A 222 -4.17 -56.18 -4.03
CA ASP A 222 -3.12 -55.36 -4.61
C ASP A 222 -3.55 -54.66 -5.92
N GLU A 223 -3.15 -53.39 -6.06
CA GLU A 223 -3.53 -52.56 -7.20
C GLU A 223 -2.36 -51.70 -7.70
N PHE A 224 -2.29 -51.47 -9.01
CA PHE A 224 -1.49 -50.40 -9.60
C PHE A 224 -2.26 -49.10 -9.55
N THR A 225 -1.65 -48.04 -9.05
CA THR A 225 -2.25 -46.70 -9.01
C THR A 225 -1.61 -45.80 -10.07
N PHE A 226 -2.41 -44.91 -10.64
CA PHE A 226 -1.93 -43.92 -11.59
C PHE A 226 -2.65 -42.59 -11.39
N GLY A 227 -1.99 -41.50 -11.76
CA GLY A 227 -2.57 -40.17 -11.74
C GLY A 227 -1.86 -39.25 -12.71
N LEU A 228 -2.62 -38.46 -13.45
CA LEU A 228 -2.12 -37.42 -14.34
C LEU A 228 -2.85 -36.13 -14.03
N GLY A 229 -2.12 -35.08 -13.70
CA GLY A 229 -2.69 -33.79 -13.36
C GLY A 229 -1.91 -32.63 -13.94
N GLY A 230 -2.59 -31.49 -14.03
CA GLY A 230 -2.01 -30.23 -14.45
C GLY A 230 -2.48 -29.08 -13.58
N ARG A 231 -1.57 -28.14 -13.33
CA ARG A 231 -1.83 -26.84 -12.72
C ARG A 231 -1.48 -25.78 -13.76
N LEU A 232 -2.48 -25.03 -14.20
CA LEU A 232 -2.29 -23.83 -15.00
C LEU A 232 -2.28 -22.62 -14.07
N HIS A 233 -1.11 -22.00 -13.92
CA HIS A 233 -1.00 -20.75 -13.17
C HIS A 233 -1.55 -19.61 -14.02
N LEU A 234 -2.52 -18.86 -13.49
CA LEU A 234 -3.11 -17.71 -14.15
C LEU A 234 -2.48 -16.43 -13.59
N TRP A 235 -3.26 -15.57 -12.96
CA TRP A 235 -2.89 -14.23 -12.53
C TRP A 235 -3.11 -14.08 -11.01
N ARG A 236 -2.23 -13.33 -10.32
CA ARG A 236 -2.34 -12.97 -8.87
C ARG A 236 -2.75 -14.17 -7.99
N GLY A 237 -1.96 -15.25 -8.00
CA GLY A 237 -2.17 -16.41 -7.13
C GLY A 237 -3.29 -17.37 -7.56
N LEU A 238 -4.10 -17.03 -8.56
CA LEU A 238 -5.14 -17.89 -9.10
C LEU A 238 -4.54 -19.00 -10.00
N SER A 239 -4.97 -20.24 -9.80
CA SER A 239 -4.59 -21.39 -10.63
C SER A 239 -5.80 -22.27 -10.95
N LEU A 240 -5.83 -22.81 -12.17
CA LEU A 240 -6.77 -23.86 -12.57
C LEU A 240 -6.10 -25.22 -12.47
N LEU A 241 -6.81 -26.21 -11.95
CA LEU A 241 -6.31 -27.56 -11.76
C LEU A 241 -7.24 -28.54 -12.45
N ALA A 242 -6.65 -29.54 -13.08
CA ALA A 242 -7.38 -30.68 -13.62
C ALA A 242 -6.56 -31.94 -13.44
N GLU A 243 -7.20 -33.03 -13.05
CA GLU A 243 -6.53 -34.33 -12.92
C GLU A 243 -7.45 -35.50 -13.25
N VAL A 244 -6.84 -36.61 -13.64
CA VAL A 244 -7.46 -37.93 -13.73
C VAL A 244 -6.60 -38.89 -12.93
N PHE A 245 -7.20 -39.65 -12.04
CA PHE A 245 -6.49 -40.63 -11.23
C PHE A 245 -7.33 -41.89 -11.06
N GLY A 246 -6.67 -43.00 -10.73
CA GLY A 246 -7.36 -44.25 -10.53
C GLY A 246 -6.43 -45.40 -10.17
N ALA A 247 -7.02 -46.59 -10.15
CA ALA A 247 -6.30 -47.82 -9.87
C ALA A 247 -6.76 -48.96 -10.76
N VAL A 248 -5.90 -49.98 -10.91
CA VAL A 248 -6.20 -51.23 -11.61
C VAL A 248 -5.76 -52.39 -10.72
N GLY A 249 -6.69 -53.30 -10.39
CA GLY A 249 -6.40 -54.49 -9.61
C GLY A 249 -5.40 -55.42 -10.32
N VAL A 250 -4.58 -56.13 -9.52
CA VAL A 250 -3.55 -57.07 -10.03
C VAL A 250 -4.02 -58.52 -9.98
N SER A 251 -4.95 -58.82 -9.10
CA SER A 251 -5.47 -60.18 -8.86
C SER A 251 -6.87 -60.34 -9.43
N GLU A 252 -7.14 -61.49 -10.02
CA GLU A 252 -8.48 -61.89 -10.44
C GLU A 252 -9.21 -62.59 -9.28
N ASN A 253 -10.52 -62.37 -9.13
CA ASN A 253 -11.31 -63.08 -8.14
C ASN A 253 -11.52 -64.56 -8.56
N PRO A 254 -10.95 -65.55 -7.85
CA PRO A 254 -11.10 -66.96 -8.22
C PRO A 254 -12.54 -67.49 -8.04
N ALA A 255 -13.41 -66.74 -7.36
CA ALA A 255 -14.83 -67.04 -7.22
C ALA A 255 -15.69 -66.43 -8.33
N ASP A 256 -15.12 -65.65 -9.25
CA ASP A 256 -15.86 -65.09 -10.38
C ASP A 256 -16.01 -66.13 -11.50
N PRO A 257 -17.26 -66.44 -11.93
CA PRO A 257 -17.50 -67.32 -13.07
C PRO A 257 -17.03 -66.78 -14.43
N ASP A 258 -16.80 -65.46 -14.57
CA ASP A 258 -16.33 -64.82 -15.82
C ASP A 258 -14.94 -64.17 -15.58
N PRO A 259 -13.83 -64.93 -15.66
CA PRO A 259 -12.49 -64.40 -15.35
C PRO A 259 -12.06 -63.33 -16.36
N GLY A 260 -11.72 -62.15 -15.83
CA GLY A 260 -11.26 -60.97 -16.56
C GLY A 260 -11.34 -59.74 -15.66
N VAL A 261 -10.72 -58.63 -16.08
CA VAL A 261 -10.80 -57.38 -15.32
C VAL A 261 -12.20 -56.78 -15.46
N ASP A 262 -12.99 -56.80 -14.39
CA ASP A 262 -14.29 -56.16 -14.36
C ASP A 262 -14.12 -54.63 -14.26
N ALA A 263 -14.91 -53.87 -15.01
CA ALA A 263 -14.97 -52.42 -14.91
C ALA A 263 -15.39 -51.95 -13.49
N SER A 264 -16.02 -52.83 -12.69
CA SER A 264 -16.32 -52.60 -11.28
C SER A 264 -15.09 -52.61 -10.35
N GLU A 265 -13.93 -53.09 -10.83
CA GLU A 265 -12.66 -53.16 -10.07
C GLU A 265 -11.65 -52.07 -10.47
N ILE A 266 -11.98 -51.24 -11.46
CA ILE A 266 -11.13 -50.15 -11.96
C ILE A 266 -11.79 -48.81 -11.60
N PRO A 267 -11.49 -48.22 -10.43
CA PRO A 267 -11.96 -46.88 -10.11
C PRO A 267 -11.08 -45.83 -10.78
N VAL A 268 -11.68 -45.04 -11.65
CA VAL A 268 -11.07 -43.86 -12.28
C VAL A 268 -11.96 -42.66 -12.03
N GLU A 269 -11.37 -41.59 -11.51
CA GLU A 269 -12.03 -40.30 -11.28
C GLU A 269 -11.36 -39.20 -12.10
N ALA A 270 -12.15 -38.22 -12.52
CA ALA A 270 -11.65 -36.97 -13.10
C ALA A 270 -12.12 -35.80 -12.25
N LEU A 271 -11.20 -34.91 -11.89
CA LEU A 271 -11.45 -33.74 -11.05
C LEU A 271 -11.01 -32.46 -11.74
N GLY A 272 -11.74 -31.38 -11.48
CA GLY A 272 -11.36 -30.01 -11.78
C GLY A 272 -11.45 -29.15 -10.51
N ALA A 273 -10.51 -28.22 -10.35
CA ALA A 273 -10.53 -27.30 -9.23
C ALA A 273 -9.97 -25.93 -9.60
N VAL A 274 -10.30 -24.96 -8.75
CA VAL A 274 -9.68 -23.65 -8.72
C VAL A 274 -8.91 -23.54 -7.41
N GLU A 275 -7.69 -23.03 -7.48
CA GLU A 275 -6.85 -22.72 -6.32
C GLU A 275 -6.55 -21.22 -6.33
N TYR A 276 -6.65 -20.60 -5.16
CA TYR A 276 -6.20 -19.24 -4.94
C TYR A 276 -5.18 -19.24 -3.80
N ALA A 277 -3.96 -18.81 -4.11
CA ALA A 277 -2.90 -18.59 -3.13
C ALA A 277 -2.93 -17.12 -2.68
N PHE A 278 -3.14 -16.90 -1.40
CA PHE A 278 -3.14 -15.59 -0.75
C PHE A 278 -1.71 -15.23 -0.28
N SER A 279 -1.48 -13.94 0.03
CA SER A 279 -0.30 -13.52 0.79
C SER A 279 -0.24 -14.24 2.15
N GLY A 280 0.96 -14.43 2.71
CA GLY A 280 1.14 -15.13 3.98
C GLY A 280 1.03 -16.67 3.92
N GLY A 281 1.08 -17.27 2.72
CA GLY A 281 1.17 -18.73 2.55
C GLY A 281 -0.14 -19.50 2.71
N PHE A 282 -1.28 -18.80 2.83
CA PHE A 282 -2.61 -19.41 2.85
C PHE A 282 -3.09 -19.74 1.43
N GLY A 283 -3.75 -20.88 1.26
CA GLY A 283 -4.30 -21.32 -0.01
C GLY A 283 -5.70 -21.90 0.15
N LEU A 284 -6.63 -21.47 -0.70
CA LEU A 284 -7.97 -22.03 -0.82
C LEU A 284 -8.09 -22.81 -2.11
N ARG A 285 -8.62 -24.02 -2.04
CA ARG A 285 -8.95 -24.84 -3.19
C ARG A 285 -10.43 -25.23 -3.15
N VAL A 286 -11.13 -25.05 -4.26
CA VAL A 286 -12.53 -25.49 -4.40
C VAL A 286 -12.64 -26.24 -5.70
N GLY A 287 -13.24 -27.42 -5.66
CA GLY A 287 -13.33 -28.26 -6.84
C GLY A 287 -14.35 -29.37 -6.74
N GLY A 288 -14.39 -30.19 -7.77
CA GLY A 288 -15.26 -31.34 -7.86
C GLY A 288 -15.02 -32.13 -9.13
N GLY A 289 -15.80 -33.18 -9.29
CA GLY A 289 -15.70 -34.07 -10.43
C GLY A 289 -16.52 -35.33 -10.20
N GLY A 290 -16.08 -36.45 -10.76
CA GLY A 290 -16.77 -37.72 -10.61
C GLY A 290 -16.02 -38.88 -11.28
N GLY A 291 -16.55 -40.08 -11.08
CA GLY A 291 -16.07 -41.31 -11.66
C GLY A 291 -16.25 -41.32 -13.17
N LEU A 292 -15.17 -41.66 -13.89
CA LEU A 292 -15.21 -42.04 -15.31
C LEU A 292 -15.64 -43.50 -15.50
N THR A 293 -15.58 -44.28 -14.43
CA THR A 293 -15.90 -45.70 -14.34
C THR A 293 -16.85 -45.95 -13.18
N SER A 294 -17.56 -47.07 -13.18
CA SER A 294 -18.34 -47.54 -12.04
C SER A 294 -17.53 -48.40 -11.07
N GLY A 295 -16.21 -48.25 -11.04
CA GLY A 295 -15.32 -48.97 -10.14
C GLY A 295 -15.60 -48.63 -8.69
N TRP A 296 -15.40 -49.59 -7.78
CA TRP A 296 -15.59 -49.35 -6.35
C TRP A 296 -14.68 -48.21 -5.86
N GLY A 297 -15.25 -47.26 -5.11
CA GLY A 297 -14.58 -46.05 -4.64
C GLY A 297 -14.71 -44.85 -5.59
N ALA A 298 -15.03 -45.05 -6.87
CA ALA A 298 -15.30 -43.96 -7.81
C ALA A 298 -16.76 -43.48 -7.64
N PRO A 299 -17.00 -42.24 -7.16
CA PRO A 299 -18.34 -41.73 -6.91
C PRO A 299 -19.01 -41.26 -8.19
N LEU A 300 -20.34 -41.18 -8.18
CA LEU A 300 -21.08 -40.54 -9.28
C LEU A 300 -20.67 -39.06 -9.42
N TYR A 301 -20.52 -38.38 -8.29
CA TYR A 301 -19.94 -37.05 -8.22
C TYR A 301 -19.24 -36.82 -6.88
N ARG A 302 -18.28 -35.91 -6.87
CA ARG A 302 -17.54 -35.43 -5.72
C ARG A 302 -17.48 -33.91 -5.75
N VAL A 303 -17.63 -33.29 -4.60
CA VAL A 303 -17.27 -31.88 -4.38
C VAL A 303 -16.32 -31.79 -3.20
N PHE A 304 -15.39 -30.85 -3.23
CA PHE A 304 -14.44 -30.66 -2.15
C PHE A 304 -14.02 -29.21 -1.98
N VAL A 305 -13.62 -28.89 -0.76
CA VAL A 305 -12.97 -27.65 -0.37
C VAL A 305 -11.71 -28.00 0.41
N GLY A 306 -10.60 -27.34 0.08
CA GLY A 306 -9.31 -27.54 0.71
C GLY A 306 -8.71 -26.22 1.16
N PHE A 307 -8.10 -26.23 2.34
CA PHE A 307 -7.34 -25.13 2.91
C PHE A 307 -5.91 -25.61 3.11
N THR A 308 -4.96 -24.74 2.79
CA THR A 308 -3.55 -24.97 3.05
C THR A 308 -3.00 -23.76 3.78
N GLN A 309 -2.16 -23.99 4.78
CA GLN A 309 -1.27 -22.97 5.34
C GLN A 309 0.17 -23.44 5.18
N VAL A 310 1.03 -22.58 4.62
CA VAL A 310 2.47 -22.79 4.53
C VAL A 310 3.16 -21.84 5.50
N PHE A 311 3.99 -22.38 6.38
CA PHE A 311 4.87 -21.64 7.28
C PHE A 311 6.29 -21.85 6.78
N ASP A 312 6.85 -20.85 6.11
CA ASP A 312 8.24 -20.88 5.71
C ASP A 312 9.12 -20.35 6.83
N ALA A 313 10.12 -21.12 7.25
CA ALA A 313 11.04 -20.72 8.31
C ALA A 313 12.10 -19.70 7.82
N LYS A 314 12.20 -19.44 6.50
CA LYS A 314 13.20 -18.54 5.90
C LYS A 314 12.67 -17.15 5.58
N VAL A 315 11.36 -16.97 5.39
CA VAL A 315 10.79 -15.63 5.14
C VAL A 315 10.52 -15.01 6.51
N PRO A 316 11.21 -13.92 6.88
CA PRO A 316 10.88 -13.19 8.09
C PRO A 316 9.43 -12.68 7.98
N PRO A 317 8.71 -12.54 9.10
CA PRO A 317 7.37 -11.96 9.08
C PRO A 317 7.40 -10.54 8.51
N ASP A 318 6.32 -10.20 7.82
CA ASP A 318 6.02 -8.94 7.14
C ASP A 318 4.51 -8.75 7.42
N SER A 319 4.20 -7.90 8.39
CA SER A 319 2.91 -7.88 9.08
C SER A 319 1.87 -7.00 8.38
N ASP A 320 2.29 -5.94 7.68
CA ASP A 320 1.42 -5.09 6.86
C ASP A 320 1.46 -5.43 5.36
N GLY A 321 2.45 -6.19 4.91
CA GLY A 321 2.54 -6.74 3.57
C GLY A 321 3.07 -5.77 2.51
N ASP A 322 3.83 -4.76 2.90
CA ASP A 322 4.44 -3.78 2.00
C ASP A 322 5.67 -4.31 1.24
N GLY A 323 6.22 -5.45 1.70
CA GLY A 323 7.36 -6.14 1.08
C GLY A 323 8.69 -5.94 1.82
N LEU A 324 8.71 -5.19 2.92
CA LEU A 324 9.77 -5.17 3.91
C LEU A 324 9.45 -6.16 5.04
N ALA A 325 10.49 -6.69 5.68
CA ALA A 325 10.28 -7.58 6.82
C ALA A 325 10.14 -6.75 8.10
N ASP A 326 9.34 -7.18 9.08
CA ASP A 326 9.10 -6.47 10.36
C ASP A 326 10.38 -6.01 11.09
N GLY A 327 11.52 -6.66 10.83
CA GLY A 327 12.82 -6.32 11.45
C GLY A 327 13.65 -5.30 10.67
N ASP A 328 13.34 -5.10 9.39
CA ASP A 328 13.96 -4.14 8.47
C ASP A 328 13.02 -2.95 8.14
N ASP A 329 11.79 -2.99 8.64
CA ASP A 329 10.69 -2.05 8.44
C ASP A 329 10.57 -1.07 9.63
N GLY A 330 10.51 0.23 9.32
CA GLY A 330 10.34 1.32 10.29
C GLY A 330 8.95 1.36 10.93
N CYS A 331 7.92 0.92 10.21
CA CYS A 331 6.53 0.92 10.62
C CYS A 331 5.83 -0.44 10.35
N PRO A 332 6.20 -1.53 11.07
CA PRO A 332 5.77 -2.91 10.76
C PRO A 332 4.27 -3.25 10.69
N GLU A 333 3.38 -2.31 11.02
CA GLU A 333 1.92 -2.52 11.04
C GLU A 333 1.19 -1.54 10.11
N ALA A 334 1.93 -0.73 9.34
CA ALA A 334 1.40 0.31 8.49
C ALA A 334 2.18 0.32 7.18
N ALA A 335 1.57 -0.23 6.14
CA ALA A 335 2.20 -0.34 4.84
C ALA A 335 2.58 1.03 4.26
N GLU A 336 3.81 1.12 3.76
CA GLU A 336 4.36 2.18 2.91
C GLU A 336 3.39 2.63 1.80
N ASP A 337 3.26 3.94 1.59
CA ASP A 337 2.60 4.55 0.44
C ASP A 337 3.59 4.96 -0.65
N VAL A 338 3.86 4.02 -1.56
CA VAL A 338 4.81 4.23 -2.66
C VAL A 338 4.40 5.38 -3.59
N ASP A 339 4.98 6.55 -3.36
CA ASP A 339 4.71 7.78 -4.10
C ASP A 339 6.00 8.50 -4.57
N GLY A 340 7.17 7.96 -4.22
CA GLY A 340 8.47 8.48 -4.61
C GLY A 340 9.13 9.42 -3.60
N PHE A 341 8.57 9.56 -2.39
CA PHE A 341 9.22 10.12 -1.21
C PHE A 341 9.46 8.99 -0.20
N GLU A 342 10.61 9.04 0.48
CA GLU A 342 11.17 8.05 1.43
C GLU A 342 10.80 6.54 1.35
N ASP A 343 10.40 6.00 0.17
CA ASP A 343 9.88 4.63 -0.14
C ASP A 343 10.69 3.40 0.37
N GLY A 344 11.84 3.62 0.99
CA GLY A 344 12.77 2.59 1.43
C GLY A 344 12.76 2.29 2.92
N ASP A 345 11.97 2.99 3.73
CA ASP A 345 11.97 2.82 5.18
C ASP A 345 10.78 2.02 5.74
N GLY A 346 9.72 1.82 4.95
CA GLY A 346 8.55 1.02 5.31
C GLY A 346 7.49 1.81 6.09
N CYS A 347 7.61 3.13 6.15
CA CYS A 347 6.68 4.00 6.83
C CYS A 347 5.88 4.83 5.83
N PRO A 348 4.54 4.90 5.96
CA PRO A 348 3.78 5.80 5.13
C PRO A 348 4.08 7.26 5.50
N ASP A 349 4.21 8.11 4.49
CA ASP A 349 4.53 9.53 4.58
C ASP A 349 3.31 10.35 4.13
N PRO A 350 2.41 10.72 5.06
CA PRO A 350 1.17 11.41 4.71
C PRO A 350 1.30 12.94 4.51
N ASP A 351 2.51 13.49 4.63
CA ASP A 351 2.87 14.92 4.62
C ASP A 351 4.38 15.01 4.29
N ASP A 352 4.69 14.97 2.99
CA ASP A 352 6.03 14.79 2.40
C ASP A 352 6.99 15.96 2.70
N ASP A 353 6.49 17.20 2.79
CA ASP A 353 7.30 18.40 3.00
C ASP A 353 7.18 18.99 4.42
N GLY A 354 6.22 18.50 5.22
CA GLY A 354 6.14 18.73 6.64
C GLY A 354 5.61 20.11 7.02
N ASP A 355 4.81 20.73 6.16
CA ASP A 355 4.17 22.02 6.44
C ASP A 355 2.88 21.87 7.29
N GLY A 356 2.36 20.64 7.40
CA GLY A 356 1.18 20.30 8.19
C GLY A 356 -0.10 20.11 7.38
N ILE A 357 -0.03 20.20 6.05
CA ILE A 357 -1.09 19.82 5.11
C ILE A 357 -0.76 18.42 4.56
N ALA A 358 -1.73 17.52 4.60
CA ALA A 358 -1.50 16.16 4.08
C ALA A 358 -1.46 16.18 2.54
N ASP A 359 -0.64 15.34 1.91
CA ASP A 359 -0.40 15.38 0.44
C ASP A 359 -1.67 15.29 -0.42
N ALA A 360 -2.70 14.61 0.10
CA ALA A 360 -4.00 14.49 -0.56
C ALA A 360 -4.82 15.79 -0.58
N ALA A 361 -4.50 16.73 0.31
CA ALA A 361 -5.07 18.07 0.42
C ALA A 361 -4.10 19.16 -0.06
N ASP A 362 -2.86 18.79 -0.39
CA ASP A 362 -1.78 19.67 -0.82
C ASP A 362 -1.68 19.76 -2.36
N ALA A 363 -1.54 20.97 -2.91
CA ALA A 363 -1.39 21.24 -4.32
C ALA A 363 0.06 21.07 -4.82
N CYS A 364 1.03 21.19 -3.95
CA CYS A 364 2.44 20.93 -4.19
C CYS A 364 3.09 20.18 -3.01
N PRO A 365 2.82 18.86 -2.89
CA PRO A 365 3.22 18.02 -1.76
C PRO A 365 4.72 17.86 -1.49
N ARG A 366 5.61 18.65 -2.11
CA ARG A 366 7.07 18.55 -1.94
C ARG A 366 7.73 19.89 -1.70
N GLU A 367 6.92 20.93 -1.57
CA GLU A 367 7.34 22.32 -1.47
C GLU A 367 6.54 22.96 -0.34
N ALA A 368 7.07 22.87 0.88
CA ALA A 368 6.42 23.39 2.07
C ALA A 368 5.96 24.85 1.91
N GLU A 369 4.71 25.11 2.32
CA GLU A 369 4.10 26.43 2.45
C GLU A 369 4.97 27.38 3.29
N ASP A 370 5.11 28.63 2.84
CA ASP A 370 5.84 29.67 3.58
C ASP A 370 4.89 30.54 4.42
N ALA A 371 4.51 30.02 5.59
CA ALA A 371 3.66 30.72 6.57
C ALA A 371 4.31 32.03 7.09
N ASP A 372 4.18 33.11 6.34
CA ASP A 372 4.70 34.45 6.65
C ASP A 372 3.66 35.33 7.38
N GLY A 373 2.40 34.88 7.43
CA GLY A 373 1.31 35.51 8.16
C GLY A 373 0.75 36.75 7.46
N PHE A 374 1.03 36.93 6.17
CA PHE A 374 0.20 37.76 5.30
C PHE A 374 -1.10 36.98 5.00
N GLU A 375 -2.24 37.68 4.94
CA GLU A 375 -3.59 37.14 4.63
C GLU A 375 -4.31 36.15 5.59
N ASP A 376 -3.74 35.81 6.75
CA ASP A 376 -4.42 35.08 7.86
C ASP A 376 -5.79 35.69 8.33
N GLU A 377 -6.11 36.93 7.94
CA GLU A 377 -7.30 37.68 8.37
C GLU A 377 -8.24 38.14 7.22
N ASP A 378 -7.96 37.77 5.97
CA ASP A 378 -8.71 38.15 4.78
C ASP A 378 -9.86 37.17 4.51
N ALA A 379 -11.03 37.70 4.18
CA ALA A 379 -12.24 36.90 4.02
C ALA A 379 -12.41 36.26 2.62
N ASP A 380 -11.35 36.22 1.80
CA ASP A 380 -11.38 35.64 0.45
C ASP A 380 -10.48 34.41 0.22
N GLY A 381 -9.53 34.10 1.11
CA GLY A 381 -8.86 32.79 1.17
C GLY A 381 -8.19 32.40 -0.14
N PHE A 382 -7.39 33.32 -0.70
CA PHE A 382 -6.66 33.11 -1.93
C PHE A 382 -5.25 32.62 -1.57
N GLU A 383 -4.93 31.38 -1.98
CA GLU A 383 -3.60 30.74 -2.02
C GLU A 383 -3.05 30.12 -0.70
N ASP A 384 -3.27 30.66 0.51
CA ASP A 384 -2.75 30.05 1.78
C ASP A 384 -3.36 28.69 2.23
N GLY A 385 -4.30 28.15 1.45
CA GLY A 385 -5.01 26.91 1.77
C GLY A 385 -4.65 25.74 0.86
N ASP A 386 -3.74 25.96 -0.09
CA ASP A 386 -3.36 24.96 -1.09
C ASP A 386 -2.02 24.28 -0.81
N GLY A 387 -1.29 24.69 0.23
CA GLY A 387 -0.02 24.08 0.63
C GLY A 387 1.17 24.53 -0.19
N CYS A 388 1.03 25.59 -0.99
CA CYS A 388 2.10 26.09 -1.83
C CYS A 388 2.74 27.39 -1.36
N PRO A 389 4.06 27.55 -1.60
CA PRO A 389 4.73 28.80 -1.30
C PRO A 389 4.31 29.88 -2.31
N ASP A 390 4.03 31.06 -1.77
CA ASP A 390 3.68 32.22 -2.57
C ASP A 390 4.93 32.86 -3.19
N LEU A 391 4.77 33.39 -4.40
CA LEU A 391 5.90 33.94 -5.19
C LEU A 391 5.83 35.45 -5.38
N ASP A 392 4.76 36.12 -4.95
CA ASP A 392 4.43 37.54 -5.12
C ASP A 392 3.32 37.92 -4.13
N ASN A 393 3.67 38.07 -2.84
CA ASN A 393 2.74 38.10 -1.71
C ASN A 393 1.79 39.29 -1.72
N ASP A 394 2.14 40.39 -2.40
CA ASP A 394 1.29 41.57 -2.51
C ASP A 394 0.65 41.77 -3.91
N GLY A 395 0.95 40.86 -4.84
CA GLY A 395 0.35 40.79 -6.17
C GLY A 395 0.65 42.00 -7.07
N ASP A 396 1.74 42.73 -6.83
CA ASP A 396 2.10 43.90 -7.63
C ASP A 396 2.80 43.56 -8.97
N GLY A 397 3.16 42.28 -9.13
CA GLY A 397 3.83 41.70 -10.29
C GLY A 397 5.35 41.62 -10.18
N ILE A 398 5.93 41.82 -8.99
CA ILE A 398 7.34 41.64 -8.65
C ILE A 398 7.44 40.50 -7.65
N ALA A 399 8.25 39.47 -7.99
CA ALA A 399 8.40 38.33 -7.08
C ALA A 399 9.12 38.71 -5.78
N ASP A 400 8.75 38.12 -4.64
CA ASP A 400 9.25 38.53 -3.30
C ASP A 400 10.77 38.53 -3.18
N ALA A 401 11.44 37.59 -3.86
CA ALA A 401 12.90 37.51 -3.88
C ALA A 401 13.57 38.73 -4.57
N ALA A 402 12.82 39.46 -5.40
CA ALA A 402 13.20 40.68 -6.09
C ALA A 402 12.51 41.93 -5.53
N ASP A 403 11.60 41.76 -4.56
CA ASP A 403 10.81 42.82 -3.95
C ASP A 403 11.50 43.39 -2.69
N ALA A 404 11.62 44.72 -2.58
CA ALA A 404 12.19 45.35 -1.39
C ALA A 404 11.16 45.56 -0.26
N CYS A 405 9.88 45.48 -0.58
CA CYS A 405 8.74 45.49 0.33
C CYS A 405 7.73 44.38 -0.04
N PRO A 406 8.07 43.08 0.12
CA PRO A 406 7.24 41.94 -0.33
C PRO A 406 5.77 41.93 0.11
N ASP A 407 5.46 42.63 1.21
CA ASP A 407 4.13 42.68 1.81
C ASP A 407 3.35 43.97 1.48
N GLN A 408 3.80 44.79 0.52
CA GLN A 408 3.26 46.13 0.27
C GLN A 408 3.29 46.49 -1.22
N PRO A 409 2.13 46.54 -1.89
CA PRO A 409 2.10 46.60 -3.34
C PRO A 409 2.66 47.91 -3.89
N GLU A 410 3.46 47.80 -4.95
CA GLU A 410 4.10 48.92 -5.63
C GLU A 410 3.09 49.94 -6.19
N THR A 411 3.41 51.21 -5.97
CA THR A 411 2.63 52.35 -6.48
C THR A 411 3.27 52.98 -7.72
N ARG A 412 2.96 52.46 -8.92
CA ARG A 412 3.51 52.97 -10.21
C ARG A 412 3.22 54.46 -10.46
N ASN A 413 4.07 55.35 -9.95
CA ASN A 413 3.87 56.80 -9.90
C ASN A 413 5.03 57.59 -10.55
N GLY A 414 6.01 56.91 -11.13
CA GLY A 414 7.16 57.46 -11.83
C GLY A 414 8.35 57.76 -10.93
N VAL A 415 8.35 57.22 -9.71
CA VAL A 415 9.44 57.26 -8.75
C VAL A 415 9.68 55.81 -8.38
N ASP A 416 10.93 55.36 -8.53
CA ASP A 416 11.44 54.03 -8.13
C ASP A 416 10.52 52.80 -8.39
N ASP A 417 9.61 52.87 -9.39
CA ASP A 417 8.59 51.85 -9.77
C ASP A 417 9.09 50.41 -10.09
N GLU A 418 10.37 50.11 -9.88
CA GLU A 418 10.99 48.78 -10.09
C GLU A 418 11.47 48.14 -8.77
N ASP A 419 11.29 48.79 -7.61
CA ASP A 419 11.80 48.31 -6.32
C ASP A 419 10.77 47.57 -5.46
N GLY A 420 9.50 47.54 -5.86
CA GLY A 420 8.44 46.84 -5.12
C GLY A 420 7.91 47.61 -3.91
N CYS A 421 8.28 48.89 -3.74
CA CYS A 421 7.95 49.63 -2.52
C CYS A 421 7.06 50.86 -2.76
N PRO A 422 5.92 51.00 -2.06
CA PRO A 422 5.06 52.15 -2.21
C PRO A 422 5.74 53.47 -1.80
N ASP A 423 5.66 54.44 -2.71
CA ASP A 423 6.48 55.63 -2.67
C ASP A 423 5.77 56.83 -1.99
N LYS A 424 6.32 57.30 -0.86
CA LYS A 424 5.69 58.29 0.05
C LYS A 424 5.85 59.75 -0.36
N ALA A 425 5.53 60.08 -1.60
CA ALA A 425 5.55 61.47 -2.05
C ALA A 425 4.14 61.98 -2.36
N GLU A 426 3.22 62.05 -1.40
CA GLU A 426 1.91 62.69 -1.66
C GLU A 426 1.90 64.18 -1.25
N ALA A 427 1.06 64.95 -1.96
CA ALA A 427 0.73 66.33 -1.62
C ALA A 427 -0.78 66.50 -1.76
N THR A 428 -1.44 66.84 -0.66
CA THR A 428 -2.92 66.85 -0.57
C THR A 428 -3.44 68.24 -0.26
N LEU A 429 -4.47 68.67 -0.99
CA LEU A 429 -5.15 69.95 -0.74
C LEU A 429 -6.14 69.78 0.41
N THR A 430 -5.95 70.50 1.50
CA THR A 430 -6.85 70.55 2.66
C THR A 430 -7.57 71.89 2.74
N ASP A 431 -8.46 72.03 3.72
CA ASP A 431 -9.10 73.31 4.05
C ASP A 431 -8.12 74.37 4.56
N LYS A 432 -6.94 73.96 5.07
CA LYS A 432 -5.90 74.85 5.61
C LYS A 432 -4.83 75.25 4.59
N GLY A 433 -4.66 74.47 3.52
CA GLY A 433 -3.58 74.67 2.56
C GLY A 433 -3.17 73.38 1.87
N ILE A 434 -1.87 73.23 1.58
CA ILE A 434 -1.34 71.99 1.00
C ILE A 434 -0.52 71.30 2.08
N GLU A 435 -0.92 70.08 2.41
CA GLU A 435 -0.18 69.19 3.30
C GLU A 435 0.76 68.33 2.46
N LEU A 436 1.99 68.18 2.93
CA LEU A 436 3.03 67.40 2.27
C LEU A 436 3.37 66.22 3.17
N ASP A 437 3.48 65.03 2.59
CA ASP A 437 3.86 63.83 3.34
C ASP A 437 5.38 63.74 3.57
N ASP A 438 6.16 64.57 2.87
CA ASP A 438 7.60 64.77 3.09
C ASP A 438 7.99 66.27 3.05
N ALA A 439 9.19 66.60 3.53
CA ALA A 439 9.70 67.96 3.60
C ALA A 439 10.35 68.43 2.29
N ILE A 440 10.36 69.75 2.06
CA ILE A 440 11.22 70.35 1.03
C ILE A 440 12.62 70.53 1.62
N TYR A 441 13.60 69.82 1.05
CA TYR A 441 14.98 69.79 1.52
C TYR A 441 15.83 70.85 0.84
N PHE A 442 16.70 71.46 1.63
CA PHE A 442 17.64 72.50 1.17
C PHE A 442 19.07 72.11 1.53
N VAL A 443 20.02 72.55 0.71
CA VAL A 443 21.45 72.48 1.04
C VAL A 443 21.71 73.20 2.37
N LEU A 444 22.51 72.60 3.24
CA LEU A 444 22.79 73.10 4.59
C LEU A 444 23.21 74.58 4.57
N GLY A 445 22.52 75.41 5.36
CA GLY A 445 22.77 76.84 5.49
C GLY A 445 22.45 77.69 4.24
N ARG A 446 21.83 77.10 3.21
CA ARG A 446 21.48 77.77 1.94
C ARG A 446 19.98 77.67 1.64
N ALA A 447 19.54 78.47 0.68
CA ALA A 447 18.20 78.42 0.09
C ALA A 447 18.13 77.61 -1.22
N THR A 448 19.18 76.87 -1.56
CA THR A 448 19.21 75.97 -2.71
C THR A 448 18.42 74.69 -2.40
N ILE A 449 17.35 74.42 -3.16
CA ILE A 449 16.53 73.22 -3.06
C ILE A 449 17.36 72.01 -3.53
N MET A 450 17.20 70.87 -2.86
CA MET A 450 17.88 69.61 -3.24
C MET A 450 17.08 68.85 -4.29
N ALA A 451 17.76 68.14 -5.19
CA ALA A 451 17.14 67.41 -6.30
C ALA A 451 16.03 66.43 -5.84
N LYS A 452 16.18 65.81 -4.67
CA LYS A 452 15.17 64.91 -4.10
C LYS A 452 13.82 65.55 -3.78
N SER A 453 13.73 66.88 -3.73
CA SER A 453 12.47 67.60 -3.52
C SER A 453 11.78 68.04 -4.80
N GLU A 454 12.40 67.82 -5.97
CA GLU A 454 11.81 68.20 -7.26
C GLU A 454 10.50 67.44 -7.57
N PRO A 455 10.37 66.12 -7.31
CA PRO A 455 9.11 65.40 -7.54
C PRO A 455 7.95 65.92 -6.69
N LEU A 456 8.22 66.24 -5.42
CA LEU A 456 7.22 66.82 -4.51
C LEU A 456 6.75 68.20 -5.02
N LEU A 457 7.68 69.03 -5.52
CA LEU A 457 7.35 70.33 -6.13
C LEU A 457 6.53 70.17 -7.42
N ASP A 458 6.79 69.14 -8.22
CA ASP A 458 5.97 68.82 -9.41
C ASP A 458 4.54 68.44 -9.02
N LYS A 459 4.36 67.67 -7.94
CA LYS A 459 3.05 67.30 -7.40
C LYS A 459 2.30 68.54 -6.87
N VAL A 460 2.95 69.41 -6.09
CA VAL A 460 2.36 70.67 -5.63
C VAL A 460 1.94 71.57 -6.81
N ALA A 461 2.77 71.69 -7.84
CA ALA A 461 2.45 72.46 -9.03
C ALA A 461 1.23 71.88 -9.79
N ARG A 462 1.19 70.55 -9.99
CA ARG A 462 0.05 69.85 -10.60
C ARG A 462 -1.22 70.03 -9.77
N LEU A 463 -1.14 69.93 -8.45
CA LEU A 463 -2.27 70.12 -7.55
C LEU A 463 -2.85 71.54 -7.66
N LEU A 464 -1.98 72.57 -7.69
CA LEU A 464 -2.42 73.95 -7.89
C LEU A 464 -2.99 74.19 -9.29
N ALA A 465 -2.47 73.52 -10.32
CA ALA A 465 -3.00 73.58 -11.68
C ALA A 465 -4.40 72.93 -11.78
N ALA A 466 -4.60 71.80 -11.11
CA ALA A 466 -5.88 71.09 -11.05
C ALA A 466 -6.94 71.82 -10.21
N ASN A 467 -6.53 72.71 -9.31
CA ASN A 467 -7.40 73.43 -8.40
C ASN A 467 -7.38 74.95 -8.63
N PRO A 468 -7.96 75.45 -9.74
CA PRO A 468 -7.98 76.89 -10.06
C PRO A 468 -8.80 77.71 -9.05
N GLN A 469 -9.70 77.09 -8.29
CA GLN A 469 -10.44 77.71 -7.19
C GLN A 469 -9.52 78.22 -6.07
N VAL A 470 -8.32 77.65 -5.92
CA VAL A 470 -7.30 78.14 -4.98
C VAL A 470 -6.64 79.38 -5.60
N THR A 471 -7.15 80.56 -5.30
CA THR A 471 -6.71 81.79 -5.97
C THR A 471 -5.43 82.35 -5.35
N ARG A 472 -5.13 82.06 -4.07
CA ARG A 472 -3.89 82.51 -3.42
C ARG A 472 -3.42 81.59 -2.30
N ILE A 473 -2.14 81.20 -2.35
CA ILE A 473 -1.45 80.38 -1.34
C ILE A 473 -0.20 81.12 -0.85
N ARG A 474 0.04 81.08 0.45
CA ARG A 474 1.28 81.56 1.08
C ARG A 474 2.21 80.40 1.39
N ILE A 475 3.45 80.53 0.96
CA ILE A 475 4.56 79.63 1.22
C ILE A 475 5.32 80.17 2.42
N GLU A 476 5.37 79.41 3.51
CA GLU A 476 5.98 79.84 4.75
C GLU A 476 7.27 79.08 5.02
N GLY A 477 8.36 79.81 5.21
CA GLY A 477 9.65 79.25 5.60
C GLY A 477 9.82 79.30 7.12
N HIS A 478 10.16 78.16 7.72
CA HIS A 478 10.42 78.04 9.15
C HIS A 478 11.81 77.42 9.40
N THR A 479 12.47 77.83 10.48
CA THR A 479 13.77 77.27 10.91
C THR A 479 13.67 76.77 12.35
N ASP A 480 14.66 75.99 12.77
CA ASP A 480 14.91 75.80 14.20
C ASP A 480 15.50 77.06 14.85
N ASP A 481 15.73 76.98 16.16
CA ASP A 481 16.26 78.06 16.99
C ASP A 481 17.77 78.00 17.17
N GLN A 482 18.48 77.21 16.36
CA GLN A 482 19.94 77.18 16.36
C GLN A 482 20.47 78.34 15.53
N GLY A 483 21.39 79.13 16.11
CA GLY A 483 22.03 80.27 15.45
C GLY A 483 21.32 81.62 15.64
N PRO A 484 21.84 82.69 15.03
CA PRO A 484 21.33 84.05 15.24
C PRO A 484 19.93 84.24 14.64
N ALA A 485 19.00 84.77 15.44
CA ALA A 485 17.60 84.97 15.02
C ALA A 485 17.45 85.79 13.72
N GLY A 486 18.27 86.83 13.53
CA GLY A 486 18.25 87.63 12.30
C GLY A 486 18.71 86.85 11.05
N PHE A 487 19.67 85.94 11.22
CA PHE A 487 20.12 85.06 10.14
C PHE A 487 19.03 84.03 9.79
N ASN A 488 18.42 83.41 10.79
CA ASN A 488 17.35 82.43 10.60
C ASN A 488 16.11 83.03 9.94
N LEU A 489 15.75 84.27 10.30
CA LEU A 489 14.66 85.00 9.67
C LEU A 489 14.97 85.22 8.18
N GLU A 490 16.16 85.71 7.85
CA GLU A 490 16.55 85.96 6.46
C GLU A 490 16.64 84.66 5.64
N LEU A 491 17.24 83.61 6.20
CA LEU A 491 17.33 82.30 5.55
C LEU A 491 15.94 81.70 5.26
N SER A 492 15.00 81.84 6.20
CA SER A 492 13.63 81.35 6.02
C SER A 492 12.90 82.07 4.89
N LYS A 493 13.09 83.39 4.75
CA LYS A 493 12.53 84.19 3.65
C LYS A 493 13.09 83.77 2.30
N GLN A 494 14.41 83.57 2.23
CA GLN A 494 15.08 83.12 1.01
C GLN A 494 14.61 81.73 0.59
N ARG A 495 14.41 80.81 1.54
CA ARG A 495 13.89 79.46 1.27
C ARG A 495 12.44 79.47 0.77
N ALA A 496 11.55 80.20 1.45
CA ALA A 496 10.18 80.37 0.99
C ALA A 496 10.12 80.97 -0.42
N ARG A 497 10.99 81.95 -0.70
CA ARG A 497 11.11 82.54 -2.03
C ARG A 497 11.63 81.56 -3.07
N ALA A 498 12.62 80.73 -2.73
CA ALA A 498 13.16 79.70 -3.64
C ALA A 498 12.07 78.68 -4.03
N VAL A 499 11.22 78.28 -3.09
CA VAL A 499 10.07 77.39 -3.37
C VAL A 499 9.04 78.08 -4.28
N LEU A 500 8.75 79.35 -4.04
CA LEU A 500 7.89 80.14 -4.92
C LEU A 500 8.45 80.18 -6.34
N ASP A 501 9.72 80.54 -6.50
CA ASP A 501 10.37 80.63 -7.81
C ASP A 501 10.41 79.25 -8.51
N ALA A 502 10.60 78.17 -7.75
CA ALA A 502 10.55 76.80 -8.26
C ALA A 502 9.15 76.40 -8.76
N LEU A 503 8.08 76.82 -8.08
CA LEU A 503 6.70 76.58 -8.52
C LEU A 503 6.30 77.45 -9.72
N VAL A 504 6.80 78.68 -9.79
CA VAL A 504 6.62 79.54 -10.97
C VAL A 504 7.32 78.93 -12.19
N ALA A 505 8.53 78.39 -12.03
CA ALA A 505 9.23 77.68 -13.10
C ALA A 505 8.46 76.45 -13.61
N ARG A 506 7.59 75.87 -12.78
CA ARG A 506 6.69 74.75 -13.10
C ARG A 506 5.33 75.18 -13.66
N GLY A 507 5.14 76.47 -13.92
CA GLY A 507 3.94 77.00 -14.57
C GLY A 507 2.83 77.46 -13.62
N VAL A 508 3.07 77.53 -12.31
CA VAL A 508 2.11 78.16 -11.39
C VAL A 508 2.19 79.68 -11.55
N ALA A 509 1.05 80.33 -11.79
CA ALA A 509 0.99 81.78 -11.94
C ALA A 509 1.51 82.49 -10.67
N ALA A 510 2.46 83.42 -10.83
CA ALA A 510 3.13 84.07 -9.72
C ALA A 510 2.16 84.86 -8.81
N GLU A 511 1.06 85.36 -9.38
CA GLU A 511 0.01 86.09 -8.65
C GLU A 511 -0.77 85.21 -7.68
N ARG A 512 -0.75 83.89 -7.87
CA ARG A 512 -1.37 82.90 -6.96
C ARG A 512 -0.49 82.56 -5.77
N LEU A 513 0.76 83.02 -5.75
CA LEU A 513 1.75 82.64 -4.76
C LEU A 513 2.24 83.87 -3.99
N GLU A 514 2.34 83.70 -2.68
CA GLU A 514 3.01 84.61 -1.78
C GLU A 514 4.05 83.84 -0.98
N SER A 515 5.16 84.46 -0.59
CA SER A 515 6.17 83.81 0.25
C SER A 515 6.49 84.67 1.45
N ASP A 516 6.52 84.08 2.65
CA ASP A 516 6.97 84.75 3.87
C ASP A 516 7.89 83.84 4.70
N GLY A 517 8.75 84.45 5.50
CA GLY A 517 9.72 83.72 6.33
C GLY A 517 9.61 84.13 7.78
N PHE A 518 9.46 83.14 8.66
CA PHE A 518 9.20 83.32 10.08
C PHE A 518 10.39 82.97 10.97
N GLY A 519 11.49 82.48 10.39
CA GLY A 519 12.64 81.96 11.15
C GLY A 519 12.17 80.97 12.21
N SER A 520 12.60 81.18 13.45
CA SER A 520 12.25 80.34 14.61
C SER A 520 11.06 80.85 15.43
N GLN A 521 10.26 81.78 14.90
CA GLN A 521 9.21 82.48 15.67
C GLN A 521 7.95 81.61 15.89
N HIS A 522 7.71 80.63 15.02
CA HIS A 522 6.55 79.71 15.10
C HIS A 522 7.00 78.24 15.15
N PRO A 523 7.61 77.80 16.28
CA PRO A 523 8.05 76.41 16.43
C PRO A 523 6.86 75.48 16.67
N VAL A 524 6.81 74.37 15.92
CA VAL A 524 5.85 73.26 16.15
C VAL A 524 6.29 72.40 17.32
N CYS A 525 7.60 72.32 17.56
CA CYS A 525 8.17 71.58 18.66
C CYS A 525 9.19 72.45 19.42
N ARG A 526 9.13 72.47 20.76
CA ARG A 526 10.00 73.33 21.60
C ARG A 526 11.17 72.60 22.25
N ALA A 527 11.24 71.27 22.13
CA ALA A 527 12.33 70.48 22.68
C ALA A 527 13.67 70.78 21.97
N LYS A 528 14.77 70.74 22.71
CA LYS A 528 16.11 71.01 22.16
C LYS A 528 16.79 69.72 21.71
N THR A 529 16.15 68.99 20.79
CA THR A 529 16.65 67.71 20.26
C THR A 529 16.77 67.76 18.74
N PRO A 530 17.68 66.98 18.12
CA PRO A 530 17.79 66.88 16.67
C PRO A 530 16.47 66.58 15.95
N ALA A 531 15.67 65.65 16.49
CA ALA A 531 14.35 65.31 15.95
C ALA A 531 13.37 66.49 16.00
N CYS A 532 13.39 67.28 17.08
CA CYS A 532 12.52 68.44 17.21
C CYS A 532 12.96 69.61 16.30
N TRP A 533 14.27 69.84 16.17
CA TRP A 533 14.80 70.81 15.23
C TRP A 533 14.49 70.44 13.77
N ALA A 534 14.52 69.16 13.42
CA ALA A 534 14.09 68.69 12.11
C ALA A 534 12.63 69.06 11.81
N LYS A 535 11.71 68.84 12.77
CA LYS A 535 10.30 69.25 12.63
C LYS A 535 10.13 70.77 12.46
N ASN A 536 10.97 71.58 13.09
CA ASN A 536 10.87 73.05 12.97
C ASN A 536 11.42 73.58 11.64
N ARG A 537 12.41 72.92 11.04
CA ARG A 537 12.96 73.25 9.71
C ARG A 537 12.03 72.72 8.62
N ARG A 538 10.98 73.48 8.31
CA ARG A 538 9.92 73.05 7.38
C ARG A 538 9.47 74.18 6.46
N THR A 539 8.77 73.78 5.40
CA THR A 539 8.03 74.67 4.51
C THR A 539 6.56 74.33 4.64
N GLU A 540 5.70 75.32 4.85
CA GLU A 540 4.25 75.15 4.89
C GLU A 540 3.60 75.89 3.73
N PHE A 541 2.47 75.36 3.24
CA PHE A 541 1.62 76.02 2.24
C PHE A 541 0.29 76.34 2.89
N ARG A 542 -0.03 77.63 3.05
CA ARG A 542 -1.26 78.11 3.70
C ARG A 542 -2.23 78.70 2.69
N LEU A 543 -3.49 78.29 2.76
CA LEU A 543 -4.55 78.85 1.91
C LEU A 543 -4.89 80.28 2.38
N ILE A 544 -4.78 81.25 1.46
CA ILE A 544 -5.07 82.66 1.75
C ILE A 544 -6.36 83.11 1.07
N GLU A 545 -6.60 82.67 -0.17
CA GLU A 545 -7.82 83.00 -0.91
C GLU A 545 -8.36 81.79 -1.69
N LEU A 546 -9.67 81.60 -1.60
CA LEU A 546 -10.42 80.59 -2.34
C LEU A 546 -11.55 81.29 -3.11
N ASN A 547 -11.64 81.06 -4.43
CA ASN A 547 -12.57 81.72 -5.34
C ASN A 547 -12.54 83.26 -5.25
N GLY A 548 -11.35 83.82 -5.01
CA GLY A 548 -11.15 85.27 -4.84
C GLY A 548 -11.72 85.83 -3.54
N GLN A 549 -12.09 84.99 -2.58
CA GLN A 549 -12.49 85.39 -1.24
C GLN A 549 -11.37 85.07 -0.22
N PRO A 550 -11.02 86.00 0.69
CA PRO A 550 -10.05 85.72 1.74
C PRO A 550 -10.53 84.60 2.67
N VAL A 551 -9.65 83.65 2.96
CA VAL A 551 -9.87 82.63 3.99
C VAL A 551 -9.44 83.24 5.34
N PRO A 552 -10.30 83.21 6.38
CA PRO A 552 -9.95 83.77 7.67
C PRO A 552 -8.69 83.08 8.24
N PRO A 553 -7.73 83.84 8.81
CA PRO A 553 -6.61 83.23 9.51
C PRO A 553 -7.13 82.41 10.69
N GLU A 554 -6.62 81.19 10.84
CA GLU A 554 -6.92 80.32 11.99
C GLU A 554 -6.66 81.11 13.28
N SER A 555 -7.67 81.29 14.13
CA SER A 555 -7.47 81.89 15.45
C SER A 555 -6.48 81.03 16.19
N ALA A 556 -5.27 81.55 16.45
CA ALA A 556 -4.22 80.83 17.16
C ALA A 556 -4.77 80.20 18.44
N GLY A 557 -5.06 78.89 18.37
CA GLY A 557 -5.41 78.08 19.52
C GLY A 557 -4.26 78.12 20.50
N ARG A 558 -4.58 78.39 21.77
CA ARG A 558 -3.63 78.49 22.89
C ARG A 558 -2.90 77.18 23.16
#